data_AF-E1ZNQ5-F1
#
_entry.id   AF-E1ZNQ5-F1
#
_cell.length_a   1.000
_cell.length_b   1.000
_cell.length_c   1.000
_cell.angle_alpha   90.00
_cell.angle_beta   90.00
_cell.angle_gamma   90.00
#
_symmetry.space_group_name_H-M   'P 1'
#
loop_
_entity.id
_entity.type
_entity.pdbx_description
1 polymer ?
#
loop_
_entity_poly.entity_id
_entity_poly.type
_entity_poly.pdbx_seq_one_letter_code
_entity_poly.pdbx_strand_id
1 'polypeptide(L)'
;LLELGIVSPVTRDTAGSLYHQELARQLADFLRVPMERASGMMPLPDVYCLYNRARGTELISPDDLLAAISLFPKIRAPYTLREFASGVKVVQAASHSDDAVCRRLAEMVLLATLGPSITRTEVAVRLAMPVPVAGEHLRMAEARGVLCRDDGPEGLRYFRNFF
;
A
#
# COMPACT_ATOMS: atom_id res chain seq x y z
N LEU A 1 -16.02 -9.35 14.77
CA LEU A 1 -16.46 -7.97 14.45
C LEU A 1 -15.72 -7.05 15.40
N LEU A 2 -14.76 -6.25 14.93
CA LEU A 2 -14.05 -5.28 15.78
C LEU A 2 -14.70 -3.91 15.59
N GLU A 3 -15.20 -3.35 16.69
CA GLU A 3 -15.59 -1.96 16.85
C GLU A 3 -14.37 -1.05 16.55
N LEU A 4 -14.28 -0.61 15.30
CA LEU A 4 -13.32 0.42 14.85
C LEU A 4 -14.10 1.65 14.36
N GLY A 5 -15.28 1.89 14.92
CA GLY A 5 -16.08 3.06 14.58
C GLY A 5 -15.35 4.34 14.98
N ILE A 6 -15.20 5.28 14.06
CA ILE A 6 -14.75 6.63 14.40
C ILE A 6 -15.90 7.29 15.15
N VAL A 7 -15.75 7.45 16.47
CA VAL A 7 -16.82 7.94 17.37
C VAL A 7 -17.28 9.35 17.00
N SER A 8 -16.34 10.22 16.61
CA SER A 8 -16.63 11.60 16.18
C SER A 8 -15.86 11.91 14.88
N PRO A 9 -16.45 11.62 13.72
CA PRO A 9 -15.83 11.90 12.43
C PRO A 9 -15.64 13.40 12.22
N VAL A 10 -14.50 13.80 11.66
CA VAL A 10 -14.29 15.20 11.24
C VAL A 10 -15.23 15.53 10.09
N THR A 11 -16.03 16.58 10.21
CA THR A 11 -16.98 17.06 9.19
C THR A 11 -16.63 18.48 8.74
N ARG A 12 -17.17 18.90 7.59
CA ARG A 12 -16.97 20.28 7.10
C ARG A 12 -17.60 21.31 8.04
N ASP A 13 -18.73 21.00 8.64
CA ASP A 13 -19.43 21.88 9.57
C ASP A 13 -18.65 22.10 10.87
N THR A 14 -17.95 21.06 11.35
CA THR A 14 -17.17 21.13 12.60
C THR A 14 -15.79 21.75 12.42
N ALA A 15 -15.12 21.50 11.29
CA ALA A 15 -13.74 21.93 11.06
C ALA A 15 -13.59 23.15 10.13
N GLY A 16 -14.63 23.52 9.37
CA GLY A 16 -14.63 24.67 8.47
C GLY A 16 -13.44 24.68 7.52
N SER A 17 -12.68 25.79 7.52
CA SER A 17 -11.48 25.97 6.68
C SER A 17 -10.34 24.98 6.97
N LEU A 18 -10.34 24.36 8.15
CA LEU A 18 -9.33 23.38 8.57
C LEU A 18 -9.74 21.94 8.24
N TYR A 19 -10.86 21.74 7.55
CA TYR A 19 -11.44 20.43 7.27
C TYR A 19 -10.42 19.38 6.81
N HIS A 20 -9.66 19.65 5.74
CA HIS A 20 -8.70 18.66 5.23
C HIS A 20 -7.52 18.42 6.20
N GLN A 21 -7.13 19.42 6.99
CA GLN A 21 -6.04 19.27 7.95
C GLN A 21 -6.45 18.41 9.15
N GLU A 22 -7.65 18.64 9.70
CA GLU A 22 -8.20 17.79 10.76
C GLU A 22 -8.50 16.38 10.23
N LEU A 23 -9.02 16.27 9.00
CA LEU A 23 -9.24 14.99 8.35
C LEU A 23 -7.93 14.20 8.17
N ALA A 24 -6.84 14.88 7.80
CA ALA A 24 -5.52 14.25 7.67
C ALA A 24 -5.01 13.68 9.00
N ARG A 25 -5.21 14.40 10.12
CA ARG A 25 -4.83 13.90 11.46
C ARG A 25 -5.65 12.67 11.85
N GLN A 26 -6.98 12.77 11.74
CA GLN A 26 -7.88 11.66 12.05
C GLN A 26 -7.59 10.43 11.19
N LEU A 27 -7.31 10.62 9.90
CA LEU A 27 -6.94 9.55 8.98
C LEU A 27 -5.60 8.92 9.37
N ALA A 28 -4.57 9.72 9.69
CA ALA A 28 -3.28 9.19 10.12
C ALA A 28 -3.39 8.34 11.40
N ASP A 29 -4.18 8.79 12.38
CA ASP A 29 -4.43 8.04 13.62
C ASP A 29 -5.19 6.74 13.34
N PHE A 30 -6.24 6.79 12.52
CA PHE A 30 -6.99 5.62 12.09
C PHE A 30 -6.10 4.58 11.39
N LEU A 31 -5.17 5.03 10.53
CA LEU A 31 -4.35 4.13 9.72
C LEU A 31 -3.29 3.35 10.49
N ARG A 32 -3.03 3.66 11.78
CA ARG A 32 -2.04 2.92 12.59
C ARG A 32 -2.27 1.41 12.57
N VAL A 33 -3.46 0.96 12.97
CA VAL A 33 -3.78 -0.47 13.05
C VAL A 33 -3.90 -1.13 11.66
N PRO A 34 -4.61 -0.54 10.67
CA PRO A 34 -4.68 -1.10 9.33
C PRO A 34 -3.32 -1.20 8.62
N MET A 35 -2.44 -0.21 8.77
CA MET A 35 -1.11 -0.21 8.16
C MET A 35 -0.20 -1.28 8.76
N GLU A 36 -0.20 -1.45 10.09
CA GLU A 36 0.55 -2.52 10.75
C GLU A 36 0.15 -3.91 10.22
N ARG A 37 -1.16 -4.13 10.02
CA ARG A 37 -1.70 -5.39 9.46
C ARG A 37 -1.38 -5.60 7.99
N ALA A 38 -1.17 -4.53 7.23
CA ALA A 38 -0.87 -4.56 5.80
C ALA A 38 0.64 -4.41 5.50
N SER A 39 1.51 -4.71 6.47
CA SER A 39 2.97 -4.57 6.34
C SER A 39 3.43 -3.17 5.90
N GLY A 40 2.68 -2.14 6.28
CA GLY A 40 3.00 -0.75 6.00
C GLY A 40 2.67 -0.28 4.59
N MET A 41 1.88 -1.00 3.79
CA MET A 41 1.43 -0.53 2.48
C MET A 41 0.02 -1.00 2.14
N MET A 42 -0.82 -0.08 1.65
CA MET A 42 -2.21 -0.36 1.31
C MET A 42 -2.65 0.37 0.03
N PRO A 43 -3.39 -0.29 -0.87
CA PRO A 43 -4.07 0.36 -1.98
C PRO A 43 -4.92 1.53 -1.50
N LEU A 44 -4.87 2.65 -2.22
CA LEU A 44 -5.69 3.82 -1.91
C LEU A 44 -7.20 3.51 -1.86
N PRO A 45 -7.76 2.67 -2.76
CA PRO A 45 -9.16 2.24 -2.65
C PRO A 45 -9.48 1.48 -1.36
N ASP A 46 -8.56 0.66 -0.86
CA ASP A 46 -8.76 -0.08 0.39
C ASP A 46 -8.76 0.89 1.59
N VAL A 47 -7.87 1.88 1.58
CA VAL A 47 -7.86 2.97 2.59
C VAL A 47 -9.19 3.71 2.58
N TYR A 48 -9.69 4.09 1.40
CA TYR A 48 -10.98 4.76 1.22
C TYR A 48 -12.13 3.94 1.81
N CYS A 49 -12.25 2.67 1.42
CA CYS A 49 -13.30 1.78 1.87
C CYS A 49 -13.25 1.54 3.37
N LEU A 50 -12.06 1.27 3.94
CA LEU A 50 -11.89 1.03 5.36
C LEU A 50 -12.25 2.26 6.19
N TYR A 51 -11.77 3.44 5.78
CA TYR A 51 -12.01 4.68 6.50
C TYR A 51 -13.49 5.08 6.46
N ASN A 52 -14.14 5.02 5.29
CA ASN A 52 -15.56 5.31 5.18
C ASN A 52 -16.43 4.30 5.92
N ARG A 53 -16.08 3.02 5.89
CA ARG A 53 -16.76 1.99 6.70
C ARG A 53 -16.61 2.26 8.21
N ALA A 54 -15.49 2.80 8.65
CA ALA A 54 -15.27 3.20 10.04
C ALA A 54 -16.06 4.46 10.43
N ARG A 55 -16.36 5.35 9.48
CA ARG A 55 -17.15 6.59 9.71
C ARG A 55 -18.66 6.37 9.76
N GLY A 56 -19.18 5.34 9.11
CA GLY A 56 -20.61 5.01 9.13
C GLY A 56 -21.45 5.90 8.21
N THR A 57 -21.87 7.08 8.69
CA THR A 57 -22.81 7.98 7.98
C THR A 57 -22.14 9.23 7.41
N GLU A 58 -21.10 9.74 8.05
CA GLU A 58 -20.38 10.95 7.65
C GLU A 58 -19.30 10.65 6.60
N LEU A 59 -19.67 10.07 5.46
CA LEU A 59 -18.70 9.62 4.47
C LEU A 59 -17.91 10.78 3.85
N ILE A 60 -16.68 10.49 3.41
CA ILE A 60 -15.86 11.43 2.63
C ILE A 60 -15.79 11.00 1.18
N SER A 61 -15.55 11.96 0.28
CA SER A 61 -15.30 11.68 -1.13
C SER A 61 -13.86 11.20 -1.37
N PRO A 62 -13.56 10.59 -2.55
CA PRO A 62 -12.18 10.27 -2.93
C PRO A 62 -11.26 11.48 -2.96
N ASP A 63 -11.77 12.65 -3.36
CA ASP A 63 -11.01 13.90 -3.42
C ASP A 63 -10.66 14.41 -2.02
N ASP A 64 -11.59 14.29 -1.07
CA ASP A 64 -11.34 14.63 0.34
C ASP A 64 -10.22 13.76 0.93
N LEU A 65 -10.24 12.46 0.62
CA LEU A 65 -9.22 11.52 1.07
C LEU A 65 -7.85 11.88 0.49
N LEU A 66 -7.77 12.14 -0.83
CA LEU A 66 -6.53 12.54 -1.49
C LEU A 66 -6.00 13.86 -0.93
N ALA A 67 -6.87 14.85 -0.74
CA ALA A 67 -6.52 16.13 -0.14
C ALA A 67 -5.95 15.93 1.28
N ALA A 68 -6.57 15.09 2.11
CA ALA A 68 -6.07 14.77 3.45
C ALA A 68 -4.69 14.07 3.41
N ILE A 69 -4.52 13.05 2.57
CA ILE A 69 -3.25 12.32 2.45
C ILE A 69 -2.12 13.24 1.95
N SER A 70 -2.42 14.18 1.04
CA SER A 70 -1.43 15.16 0.55
C SER A 70 -0.85 16.05 1.66
N LEU A 71 -1.55 16.17 2.79
CA LEU A 71 -1.11 16.94 3.95
C LEU A 71 -0.25 16.12 4.92
N PHE A 72 -0.12 14.81 4.75
CA PHE A 72 0.70 13.95 5.63
C PHE A 72 2.13 14.46 5.84
N PRO A 73 2.88 14.90 4.81
CA PRO A 73 4.21 15.47 5.02
C PRO A 73 4.19 16.73 5.88
N LYS A 74 3.16 17.58 5.71
CA LYS A 74 3.01 18.85 6.46
C LYS A 74 2.71 18.62 7.93
N ILE A 75 1.93 17.59 8.24
CA ILE A 75 1.61 17.20 9.63
C ILE A 75 2.59 16.17 10.22
N ARG A 76 3.66 15.84 9.49
CA ARG A 76 4.68 14.84 9.88
C ARG A 76 4.07 13.47 10.24
N ALA A 77 3.02 13.07 9.53
CA ALA A 77 2.46 11.73 9.66
C ALA A 77 3.47 10.69 9.14
N PRO A 78 3.51 9.47 9.70
CA PRO A 78 4.46 8.43 9.31
C PRO A 78 4.11 7.73 7.98
N TYR A 79 3.28 8.35 7.15
CA TYR A 79 2.76 7.78 5.90
C TYR A 79 2.94 8.75 4.74
N THR A 80 2.95 8.21 3.53
CA THR A 80 3.02 8.99 2.30
C THR A 80 2.18 8.36 1.20
N LEU A 81 1.72 9.18 0.25
CA LEU A 81 1.13 8.71 -1.00
C LEU A 81 2.24 8.30 -1.96
N ARG A 82 2.10 7.12 -2.55
CA ARG A 82 2.95 6.65 -3.65
C ARG A 82 2.08 6.30 -4.84
N GLU A 83 2.62 6.56 -6.03
CA GLU A 83 2.09 6.07 -7.30
C GLU A 83 3.13 5.17 -7.95
N PHE A 84 2.72 3.94 -8.28
CA PHE A 84 3.54 3.02 -9.08
C PHE A 84 3.48 3.39 -10.56
N ALA A 85 4.42 2.87 -11.36
CA ALA A 85 4.46 3.13 -12.81
C ALA A 85 3.19 2.69 -13.56
N SER A 86 2.42 1.75 -12.99
CA SER A 86 1.11 1.34 -13.52
C SER A 86 -0.02 2.36 -13.28
N GLY A 87 0.22 3.41 -12.49
CA GLY A 87 -0.79 4.35 -12.01
C GLY A 87 -1.49 3.91 -10.71
N VAL A 88 -1.18 2.71 -10.20
CA VAL A 88 -1.70 2.24 -8.91
C VAL A 88 -1.20 3.15 -7.79
N LYS A 89 -2.14 3.74 -7.05
CA LYS A 89 -1.86 4.59 -5.89
C LYS A 89 -1.98 3.79 -4.60
N VAL A 90 -1.00 3.96 -3.71
CA VAL A 90 -0.96 3.32 -2.39
C VAL A 90 -0.61 4.36 -1.32
N VAL A 91 -1.11 4.13 -0.11
CA VAL A 91 -0.55 4.75 1.09
C VAL A 91 0.48 3.79 1.66
N GLN A 92 1.68 4.28 1.92
CA GLN A 92 2.77 3.47 2.50
C GLN A 92 3.40 4.18 3.69
N ALA A 93 4.05 3.42 4.58
CA ALA A 93 4.91 3.98 5.61
C ALA A 93 6.02 4.83 4.97
N ALA A 94 6.33 5.98 5.57
CA ALA A 94 7.39 6.87 5.09
C ALA A 94 8.79 6.22 5.12
N SER A 95 8.97 5.17 5.94
CA SER A 95 10.19 4.38 6.04
C SER A 95 10.33 3.28 4.96
N HIS A 96 9.32 3.11 4.10
CA HIS A 96 9.33 2.05 3.09
C HIS A 96 10.44 2.26 2.06
N SER A 97 11.21 1.20 1.76
CA SER A 97 12.34 1.24 0.83
C SER A 97 12.17 0.18 -0.26
N ASP A 98 12.26 0.62 -1.52
CA ASP A 98 12.22 -0.29 -2.67
C ASP A 98 13.41 -1.25 -2.67
N ASP A 99 14.58 -0.82 -2.20
CA ASP A 99 15.77 -1.67 -2.13
C ASP A 99 15.60 -2.78 -1.10
N ALA A 100 14.93 -2.49 0.03
CA ALA A 100 14.56 -3.51 1.01
C ALA A 100 13.58 -4.53 0.42
N VAL A 101 12.60 -4.08 -0.37
CA VAL A 101 11.67 -4.98 -1.06
C VAL A 101 12.38 -5.82 -2.11
N CYS A 102 13.23 -5.22 -2.94
CA CYS A 102 14.00 -5.93 -3.95
C CYS A 102 14.87 -7.03 -3.33
N ARG A 103 15.55 -6.74 -2.20
CA ARG A 103 16.33 -7.74 -1.48
C ARG A 103 15.47 -8.92 -1.01
N ARG A 104 14.32 -8.63 -0.38
CA ARG A 104 13.38 -9.68 0.06
C ARG A 104 12.88 -10.53 -1.11
N LEU A 105 12.59 -9.93 -2.27
CA LEU A 105 12.17 -10.65 -3.46
C LEU A 105 13.30 -11.51 -4.05
N ALA A 106 14.53 -10.97 -4.12
CA ALA A 106 15.70 -11.72 -4.55
C ALA A 106 15.94 -12.95 -3.67
N GLU A 107 15.85 -12.79 -2.34
CA GLU A 107 15.94 -13.89 -1.38
C GLU A 107 14.91 -15.00 -1.61
N MET A 108 13.74 -14.68 -2.15
CA MET A 108 12.73 -15.68 -2.48
C MET A 108 13.13 -16.58 -3.66
N VAL A 109 14.01 -16.12 -4.55
CA VAL A 109 14.41 -16.83 -5.79
C VAL A 109 15.87 -17.32 -5.78
N LEU A 110 16.60 -17.20 -4.65
CA LEU A 110 18.06 -17.42 -4.59
C LEU A 110 18.53 -18.90 -4.49
N LEU A 111 17.65 -19.91 -4.44
CA LEU A 111 18.09 -21.32 -4.27
C LEU A 111 18.83 -21.88 -5.52
N ALA A 112 19.74 -22.83 -5.28
CA ALA A 112 21.03 -23.06 -5.95
C ALA A 112 21.11 -23.44 -7.45
N THR A 113 20.02 -23.41 -8.22
CA THR A 113 20.07 -23.70 -9.68
C THR A 113 19.37 -22.61 -10.49
N LEU A 114 18.18 -22.87 -11.04
CA LEU A 114 17.30 -21.86 -11.63
C LEU A 114 16.55 -21.03 -10.58
N GLY A 115 16.65 -21.44 -9.30
CA GLY A 115 15.82 -20.93 -8.21
C GLY A 115 14.35 -21.37 -8.34
N PRO A 116 13.56 -21.32 -7.26
CA PRO A 116 12.11 -21.40 -7.38
C PRO A 116 11.59 -20.17 -8.12
N SER A 117 10.57 -20.36 -8.94
CA SER A 117 9.78 -19.23 -9.45
C SER A 117 8.91 -18.65 -8.33
N ILE A 118 8.55 -17.38 -8.45
CA ILE A 118 7.53 -16.76 -7.59
C ILE A 118 6.43 -16.12 -8.42
N THR A 119 5.21 -16.22 -7.93
CA THR A 119 4.00 -15.60 -8.46
C THR A 119 3.56 -14.43 -7.59
N ARG A 120 2.64 -13.59 -8.09
CA ARG A 120 2.05 -12.49 -7.29
C ARG A 120 1.41 -13.00 -6.00
N THR A 121 0.72 -14.12 -6.06
CA THR A 121 0.00 -14.69 -4.91
C THR A 121 0.95 -15.22 -3.86
N GLU A 122 2.04 -15.89 -4.25
CA GLU A 122 3.05 -16.38 -3.31
C GLU A 122 3.78 -15.23 -2.61
N VAL A 123 4.10 -14.16 -3.35
CA VAL A 123 4.67 -12.93 -2.77
C VAL A 123 3.70 -12.29 -1.79
N ALA A 124 2.42 -12.16 -2.16
CA ALA A 124 1.39 -11.58 -1.31
C ALA A 124 1.27 -12.32 0.03
N VAL A 125 1.26 -13.66 -0.01
CA VAL A 125 1.22 -14.51 1.18
C VAL A 125 2.51 -14.37 2.00
N ARG A 126 3.68 -14.53 1.36
CA ARG A 126 4.96 -14.57 2.07
C ARG A 126 5.35 -13.22 2.67
N LEU A 127 4.97 -12.12 2.04
CA LEU A 127 5.28 -10.77 2.52
C LEU A 127 4.11 -10.10 3.25
N ALA A 128 3.01 -10.82 3.47
CA ALA A 128 1.80 -10.33 4.14
C ALA A 128 1.33 -8.96 3.59
N MET A 129 1.12 -8.90 2.27
CA MET A 129 0.72 -7.69 1.55
C MET A 129 -0.43 -7.97 0.57
N PRO A 130 -1.19 -6.95 0.16
CA PRO A 130 -2.24 -7.12 -0.85
C PRO A 130 -1.68 -7.62 -2.20
N VAL A 131 -2.42 -8.51 -2.87
CA VAL A 131 -2.02 -9.09 -4.17
C VAL A 131 -1.71 -8.03 -5.25
N PRO A 132 -2.47 -6.92 -5.38
CA PRO A 132 -2.11 -5.87 -6.33
C PRO A 132 -0.74 -5.25 -6.03
N VAL A 133 -0.44 -5.01 -4.75
CA VAL A 133 0.84 -4.44 -4.29
C VAL A 133 1.99 -5.42 -4.58
N ALA A 134 1.80 -6.72 -4.33
CA ALA A 134 2.77 -7.74 -4.69
C ALA A 134 3.07 -7.74 -6.20
N GLY A 135 2.05 -7.55 -7.04
CA GLY A 135 2.22 -7.37 -8.48
C GLY A 135 3.05 -6.14 -8.85
N GLU A 136 2.81 -5.00 -8.20
CA GLU A 136 3.60 -3.80 -8.43
C GLU A 136 5.06 -3.97 -7.99
N HIS A 137 5.31 -4.64 -6.87
CA HIS A 137 6.68 -4.92 -6.42
C HIS A 137 7.42 -5.87 -7.36
N LEU A 138 6.75 -6.89 -7.90
CA LEU A 138 7.37 -7.78 -8.88
C LEU A 138 7.76 -7.04 -10.18
N ARG A 139 6.87 -6.20 -10.72
CA ARG A 139 7.18 -5.36 -11.90
C ARG A 139 8.29 -4.35 -11.61
N MET A 140 8.31 -3.78 -10.41
CA MET A 140 9.34 -2.84 -9.97
C MET A 140 10.71 -3.53 -9.83
N ALA A 141 10.75 -4.76 -9.32
CA ALA A 141 11.97 -5.57 -9.25
C ALA A 141 12.45 -6.02 -10.64
N GLU A 142 11.53 -6.37 -11.55
CA GLU A 142 11.83 -6.64 -12.96
C GLU A 142 12.44 -5.42 -13.65
N ALA A 143 11.82 -4.25 -13.53
CA ALA A 143 12.32 -3.00 -14.12
C ALA A 143 13.71 -2.60 -13.59
N ARG A 144 14.08 -3.07 -12.40
CA ARG A 144 15.40 -2.88 -11.77
C ARG A 144 16.41 -3.99 -12.12
N GLY A 145 16.04 -4.94 -12.98
CA GLY A 145 16.90 -6.05 -13.37
C GLY A 145 17.13 -7.09 -12.27
N VAL A 146 16.35 -7.07 -11.20
CA VAL A 146 16.46 -8.03 -10.08
C VAL A 146 15.83 -9.37 -10.45
N LEU A 147 14.69 -9.30 -11.13
CA LEU A 147 13.90 -10.46 -11.57
C LEU A 147 13.72 -10.41 -13.08
N CYS A 148 13.50 -11.57 -13.69
CA CYS A 148 12.98 -11.70 -15.05
C CYS A 148 11.62 -12.41 -15.00
N ARG A 149 10.74 -12.11 -15.95
CA ARG A 149 9.42 -12.76 -16.04
C ARG A 149 9.41 -13.85 -17.11
N ASP A 150 8.62 -14.88 -16.85
CA ASP A 150 8.21 -15.89 -17.81
C ASP A 150 6.68 -15.86 -17.90
N ASP A 151 6.16 -15.68 -19.11
CA ASP A 151 4.72 -15.61 -19.38
C ASP A 151 4.35 -16.80 -20.28
N GLY A 152 3.82 -17.84 -19.64
CA GLY A 152 3.49 -19.11 -20.29
C GLY A 152 2.05 -19.55 -20.00
N PRO A 153 1.64 -20.72 -20.51
CA PRO A 153 0.29 -21.27 -20.31
C PRO A 153 -0.09 -21.47 -18.83
N GLU A 154 0.91 -21.66 -17.96
CA GLU A 154 0.72 -21.78 -16.51
C GLU A 154 0.56 -20.42 -15.79
N GLY A 155 0.67 -19.32 -16.53
CA GLY A 155 0.58 -17.96 -16.03
C GLY A 155 1.94 -17.29 -15.80
N LEU A 156 1.88 -16.04 -15.32
CA LEU A 156 3.03 -15.17 -15.13
C LEU A 156 3.84 -15.54 -13.88
N ARG A 157 5.09 -15.92 -14.08
CA ARG A 157 6.06 -16.25 -13.04
C ARG A 157 7.27 -15.33 -13.11
N TYR A 158 7.93 -15.12 -11.97
CA TYR A 158 9.17 -14.36 -11.89
C TYR A 158 10.31 -15.25 -11.37
N PHE A 159 11.49 -15.04 -11.93
CA PHE A 159 12.71 -15.79 -11.64
C PHE A 159 13.85 -14.83 -11.34
N ARG A 160 14.95 -15.37 -10.81
CA ARG A 160 16.20 -14.63 -10.70
C ARG A 160 16.66 -14.18 -12.09
N ASN A 161 17.01 -12.90 -12.23
CA ASN A 161 17.61 -12.42 -13.46
C ASN A 161 19.08 -12.87 -13.57
N PHE A 162 19.45 -13.48 -14.71
CA PHE A 162 20.82 -13.90 -15.04
C PHE A 162 21.42 -13.11 -16.21
N PHE A 163 20.68 -12.14 -16.76
CA PHE A 163 21.05 -11.33 -17.92
C PHE A 163 21.45 -9.91 -17.53
#